data_AF-A0ABD6CD79-F1
#
_entry.id   AF-A0ABD6CD79-F1
#
_cell.length_a   1.000
_cell.length_b   1.000
_cell.length_c   1.000
_cell.angle_alpha   90.00
_cell.angle_beta   90.00
_cell.angle_gamma   90.00
#
_symmetry.space_group_name_H-M   'P 1'
#
loop_
_entity.id
_entity.type
_entity.pdbx_description
1 polymer ?
#
loop_
_entity_poly.entity_id
_entity_poly.type
_entity_poly.pdbx_seq_one_letter_code
_entity_poly.pdbx_strand_id
1 'polypeptide(L)'
;MDPNRGRDPWRDGPSPNRKGDLNLRELRSLDQKDLTWKEGLAILAATYVGGKAIGSIFGSEENENSPSRLARAAQKLDDKQYNVFISHSWRYDDDYQGIVNLLSNIPSLDWQNHSVPEEKELETVTNEELENGLRNRMRNASVVITSAGMYGSEAYSTWIPREHEIAEELGKPIVAVKPEGQKNIPGYIEESADETVGWTRASVAQALGEYA
;
A
#
# COMPACT_ATOMS: atom_id res chain seq x y z
N MET A 1 34.79 5.00 -30.07
CA MET A 1 33.42 4.49 -30.27
C MET A 1 33.39 3.15 -29.56
N ASP A 2 32.74 3.10 -28.39
CA ASP A 2 32.70 1.93 -27.51
C ASP A 2 31.55 1.00 -27.95
N PRO A 3 31.82 -0.29 -28.24
CA PRO A 3 30.79 -1.23 -28.68
C PRO A 3 29.90 -1.79 -27.54
N ASN A 4 30.06 -1.34 -26.29
CA ASN A 4 29.37 -1.93 -25.13
C ASN A 4 28.27 -1.04 -24.51
N ARG A 5 27.41 -0.42 -25.33
CA ARG A 5 26.12 0.11 -24.84
C ARG A 5 25.15 -1.05 -24.58
N GLY A 6 25.35 -1.72 -23.44
CA GLY A 6 24.44 -2.71 -22.89
C GLY A 6 23.06 -2.11 -22.65
N ARG A 7 22.03 -2.90 -22.95
CA ARG A 7 20.63 -2.59 -22.66
C ARG A 7 20.50 -2.26 -21.17
N ASP A 8 19.92 -1.10 -20.88
CA ASP A 8 19.47 -0.73 -19.55
C ASP A 8 18.40 -1.74 -19.09
N PRO A 9 18.66 -2.56 -18.07
CA PRO A 9 17.69 -3.53 -17.57
C PRO A 9 16.51 -2.85 -16.84
N TRP A 10 16.57 -1.53 -16.61
CA TRP A 10 15.60 -0.76 -15.82
C TRP A 10 14.50 -0.09 -16.64
N ARG A 11 14.40 -0.37 -17.94
CA ARG A 11 13.43 0.31 -18.83
C ARG A 11 12.11 -0.44 -19.05
N ASP A 12 12.06 -1.75 -18.78
CA ASP A 12 10.89 -2.59 -19.10
C ASP A 12 10.59 -3.59 -17.97
N GLY A 13 9.97 -3.11 -16.88
CA GLY A 13 9.23 -3.95 -15.93
C GLY A 13 7.76 -4.09 -16.36
N PRO A 14 7.06 -5.18 -15.99
CA PRO A 14 5.70 -5.45 -16.47
C PRO A 14 4.72 -4.36 -16.03
N SER A 15 4.07 -3.72 -17.00
CA SER A 15 2.93 -2.82 -16.78
C SER A 15 1.65 -3.65 -16.63
N PRO A 16 0.91 -3.55 -15.50
CA PRO A 16 -0.44 -4.08 -15.44
C PRO A 16 -1.45 -2.99 -15.80
N ASN A 17 -2.48 -3.40 -16.57
CA ASN A 17 -3.65 -2.66 -17.05
C ASN A 17 -3.51 -1.69 -18.24
N ARG A 18 -3.50 -2.25 -19.45
CA ARG A 18 -4.39 -1.74 -20.52
C ARG A 18 -5.58 -2.69 -20.66
N LYS A 19 -6.79 -2.24 -20.32
CA LYS A 19 -8.02 -2.93 -20.70
C LYS A 19 -8.25 -2.73 -22.21
N GLY A 20 -8.10 -3.80 -22.98
CA GLY A 20 -8.51 -3.88 -24.38
C GLY A 20 -9.59 -4.94 -24.55
N ASP A 21 -10.78 -4.48 -24.94
CA ASP A 21 -11.89 -5.11 -25.67
C ASP A 21 -12.10 -6.64 -25.57
N LEU A 22 -13.21 -7.04 -24.95
CA LEU A 22 -13.72 -8.42 -24.96
C LEU A 22 -14.93 -8.59 -25.89
N ASN A 23 -14.93 -9.72 -26.60
CA ASN A 23 -15.86 -10.11 -27.68
C ASN A 23 -17.14 -10.77 -27.13
N LEU A 24 -18.30 -10.51 -27.75
CA LEU A 24 -19.67 -10.86 -27.32
C LEU A 24 -20.02 -12.37 -27.34
N ARG A 25 -19.03 -13.28 -27.39
CA ARG A 25 -19.27 -14.74 -27.42
C ARG A 25 -18.78 -15.51 -26.18
N GLU A 26 -18.09 -14.86 -25.25
CA GLU A 26 -17.67 -15.47 -23.97
C GLU A 26 -18.66 -15.23 -22.80
N LEU A 27 -19.83 -14.63 -23.07
CA LEU A 27 -20.85 -14.31 -22.06
C LEU A 27 -21.83 -15.45 -21.73
N ARG A 28 -21.44 -16.72 -21.89
CA ARG A 28 -22.34 -17.87 -21.59
C ARG A 28 -21.77 -18.95 -20.68
N SER A 29 -20.62 -18.72 -20.04
CA SER A 29 -20.04 -19.71 -19.11
C SER A 29 -19.73 -19.17 -17.71
N LEU A 30 -20.39 -18.12 -17.24
CA LEU A 30 -20.22 -17.64 -15.87
C LEU A 30 -21.28 -18.26 -14.96
N ASP A 31 -20.89 -19.38 -14.37
CA ASP A 31 -21.54 -20.06 -13.26
C ASP A 31 -21.01 -19.48 -11.92
N GLN A 32 -21.91 -19.40 -10.94
CA GLN A 32 -21.72 -19.05 -9.52
C GLN A 32 -21.08 -17.71 -9.08
N LYS A 33 -20.39 -16.95 -9.95
CA LYS A 33 -19.81 -15.63 -9.61
C LYS A 33 -20.81 -14.45 -9.69
N ASP A 34 -22.00 -14.64 -10.24
CA ASP A 34 -23.00 -13.57 -10.43
C ASP A 34 -23.89 -13.30 -9.20
N LEU A 35 -23.77 -14.11 -8.14
CA LEU A 35 -24.53 -13.94 -6.90
C LEU A 35 -23.95 -12.85 -5.97
N THR A 36 -22.66 -12.54 -6.08
CA THR A 36 -21.99 -11.52 -5.26
C THR A 36 -22.13 -10.10 -5.81
N TRP A 37 -22.37 -9.95 -7.12
CA TRP A 37 -22.57 -8.63 -7.77
C TRP A 37 -23.97 -8.03 -7.52
N LYS A 38 -24.99 -8.87 -7.32
CA LYS A 38 -26.36 -8.40 -7.02
C LYS A 38 -26.49 -7.84 -5.59
N GLU A 39 -25.69 -8.33 -4.65
CA GLU A 39 -25.62 -7.80 -3.27
C GLU A 39 -24.84 -6.47 -3.23
N GLY A 40 -23.76 -6.34 -4.02
CA GLY A 40 -23.01 -5.09 -4.15
C GLY A 40 -23.82 -3.94 -4.77
N LEU A 41 -24.70 -4.24 -5.74
CA LEU A 41 -25.62 -3.24 -6.31
C LEU A 41 -26.79 -2.90 -5.37
N ALA A 42 -27.21 -3.81 -4.49
CA ALA A 42 -28.28 -3.51 -3.52
C ALA A 42 -27.86 -2.43 -2.52
N ILE A 43 -26.58 -2.38 -2.13
CA ILE A 43 -26.04 -1.35 -1.23
C ILE A 43 -25.99 0.03 -1.91
N LEU A 44 -25.68 0.09 -3.21
CA LEU A 44 -25.72 1.33 -4.01
C LEU A 44 -27.15 1.77 -4.37
N ALA A 45 -28.07 0.81 -4.59
CA ALA A 45 -29.48 1.12 -4.88
C ALA A 45 -30.23 1.62 -3.63
N ALA A 46 -29.91 1.09 -2.44
CA ALA A 46 -30.47 1.57 -1.17
C ALA A 46 -30.06 3.01 -0.82
N THR A 47 -28.97 3.53 -1.41
CA THR A 47 -28.53 4.92 -1.22
C THR A 47 -29.16 5.92 -2.20
N TYR A 48 -29.80 5.47 -3.29
CA TYR A 48 -30.28 6.37 -4.35
C TYR A 48 -31.80 6.33 -4.63
N VAL A 49 -32.59 5.61 -3.85
CA VAL A 49 -34.06 5.67 -3.97
C VAL A 49 -34.65 6.53 -2.86
N GLY A 50 -34.90 7.80 -3.20
CA GLY A 50 -35.98 8.60 -2.61
C GLY A 50 -35.66 9.20 -1.24
N GLY A 51 -35.56 10.53 -1.22
CA GLY A 51 -35.36 11.30 0.00
C GLY A 51 -36.36 10.94 1.11
N LYS A 52 -35.81 10.44 2.22
CA LYS A 52 -36.24 10.70 3.59
C LYS A 52 -35.19 10.13 4.53
N ALA A 53 -34.59 11.01 5.31
CA ALA A 53 -33.74 10.63 6.42
C ALA A 53 -34.51 9.68 7.34
N ILE A 54 -33.98 8.47 7.57
CA ILE A 54 -34.34 7.67 8.74
C ILE A 54 -33.27 7.91 9.79
N GLY A 55 -33.60 8.81 10.72
CA GLY A 55 -32.90 8.90 11.98
C GLY A 55 -33.07 7.61 12.79
N SER A 56 -32.04 7.31 13.58
CA SER A 56 -31.95 6.25 14.60
C SER A 56 -32.05 4.81 14.12
N ILE A 57 -30.92 4.23 13.71
CA ILE A 57 -30.69 2.78 13.83
C ILE A 57 -29.26 2.61 14.36
N PHE A 58 -29.17 2.50 15.68
CA PHE A 58 -28.06 2.00 16.50
C PHE A 58 -26.66 2.59 16.28
N GLY A 59 -26.12 3.19 17.35
CA GLY A 59 -24.68 3.31 17.53
C GLY A 59 -24.08 1.91 17.55
N SER A 60 -23.74 1.40 16.38
CA SER A 60 -22.84 0.28 16.22
C SER A 60 -21.44 0.87 16.32
N GLU A 61 -20.61 0.29 17.18
CA GLU A 61 -19.18 0.49 17.11
C GLU A 61 -18.78 0.21 15.65
N GLU A 62 -18.47 1.28 14.92
CA GLU A 62 -18.07 1.19 13.52
C GLU A 62 -16.80 0.34 13.48
N ASN A 63 -16.93 -0.89 12.99
CA ASN A 63 -15.80 -1.77 12.71
C ASN A 63 -14.88 -1.06 11.71
N GLU A 64 -13.58 -1.02 11.97
CA GLU A 64 -12.55 -0.40 11.12
C GLU A 64 -12.57 -0.95 9.68
N ASN A 65 -13.01 -2.21 9.51
CA ASN A 65 -13.19 -2.86 8.22
C ASN A 65 -14.59 -2.69 7.60
N SER A 66 -15.45 -1.82 8.15
CA SER A 66 -16.79 -1.55 7.61
C SER A 66 -16.72 -0.90 6.21
N PRO A 67 -17.53 -1.36 5.22
CA PRO A 67 -17.58 -0.77 3.89
C PRO A 67 -17.81 0.74 3.87
N SER A 68 -18.58 1.28 4.84
CA SER A 68 -18.89 2.71 4.94
C SER A 68 -17.67 3.58 5.29
N ARG A 69 -16.77 3.08 6.15
CA ARG A 69 -15.53 3.78 6.51
C ARG A 69 -14.52 3.76 5.39
N LEU A 70 -14.30 2.59 4.78
CA LEU A 70 -13.39 2.48 3.64
C LEU A 70 -13.85 3.38 2.49
N ALA A 71 -15.16 3.44 2.21
CA ALA A 71 -15.69 4.34 1.18
C ALA A 71 -15.48 5.83 1.51
N ARG A 72 -15.52 6.24 2.78
CA ARG A 72 -15.18 7.62 3.18
C ARG A 72 -13.69 7.90 3.09
N ALA A 73 -12.83 6.97 3.50
CA ALA A 73 -11.39 7.11 3.39
C ALA A 73 -10.96 7.19 1.91
N ALA A 74 -11.50 6.32 1.06
CA ALA A 74 -11.23 6.33 -0.37
C ALA A 74 -11.71 7.61 -1.08
N GLN A 75 -12.74 8.30 -0.56
CA GLN A 75 -13.16 9.61 -1.08
C GLN A 75 -12.16 10.74 -0.80
N LYS A 76 -11.24 10.55 0.16
CA LYS A 76 -10.16 11.51 0.42
C LYS A 76 -8.97 11.32 -0.53
N LEU A 77 -8.94 10.24 -1.31
CA LEU A 77 -7.88 10.03 -2.29
C LEU A 77 -8.09 10.94 -3.48
N ASP A 78 -7.03 11.62 -3.90
CA ASP A 78 -7.02 12.46 -5.08
C ASP A 78 -6.94 11.60 -6.35
N ASP A 79 -7.35 12.16 -7.49
CA ASP A 79 -7.15 11.57 -8.82
C ASP A 79 -5.68 11.70 -9.27
N LYS A 80 -4.78 11.04 -8.55
CA LYS A 80 -3.33 11.00 -8.82
C LYS A 80 -2.75 9.63 -8.50
N GLN A 81 -1.58 9.35 -9.06
CA GLN A 81 -0.80 8.18 -8.72
C GLN A 81 -0.01 8.39 -7.42
N TYR A 82 -0.16 7.44 -6.49
CA TYR A 82 0.56 7.39 -5.22
C TYR A 82 1.81 6.53 -5.36
N ASN A 83 3.00 7.16 -5.34
CA ASN A 83 4.26 6.43 -5.35
C ASN A 83 4.63 6.04 -3.93
N VAL A 84 4.56 4.75 -3.61
CA VAL A 84 4.75 4.24 -2.25
C VAL A 84 6.06 3.47 -2.15
N PHE A 85 6.89 3.82 -1.17
CA PHE A 85 8.04 3.01 -0.78
C PHE A 85 7.67 2.20 0.47
N ILE A 86 7.69 0.87 0.37
CA ILE A 86 7.41 0.00 1.52
C ILE A 86 8.74 -0.43 2.14
N SER A 87 9.05 0.15 3.31
CA SER A 87 10.17 -0.28 4.15
C SER A 87 9.83 -1.61 4.81
N HIS A 88 10.69 -2.60 4.60
CA HIS A 88 10.48 -3.95 5.12
C HIS A 88 11.82 -4.68 5.26
N SER A 89 11.83 -5.76 6.04
CA SER A 89 12.96 -6.67 6.06
C SER A 89 12.70 -7.81 5.08
N TRP A 90 13.66 -8.11 4.21
CA TRP A 90 13.56 -9.21 3.24
C TRP A 90 13.39 -10.59 3.88
N ARG A 91 13.74 -10.71 5.17
CA ARG A 91 13.57 -11.94 5.96
C ARG A 91 12.09 -12.18 6.35
N TYR A 92 11.23 -11.17 6.25
CA TYR A 92 9.82 -11.19 6.66
C TYR A 92 8.91 -10.67 5.54
N ASP A 93 8.87 -11.42 4.44
CA ASP A 93 8.07 -11.08 3.25
C ASP A 93 6.56 -11.00 3.57
N ASP A 94 6.06 -11.74 4.55
CA ASP A 94 4.61 -11.78 4.88
C ASP A 94 4.03 -10.39 5.19
N ASP A 95 4.75 -9.55 5.93
CA ASP A 95 4.28 -8.21 6.28
C ASP A 95 4.33 -7.26 5.08
N TYR A 96 5.38 -7.37 4.27
CA TYR A 96 5.50 -6.66 3.01
C TYR A 96 4.34 -7.02 2.06
N GLN A 97 4.10 -8.32 1.84
CA GLN A 97 2.99 -8.82 1.02
C GLN A 97 1.64 -8.40 1.60
N GLY A 98 1.51 -8.39 2.92
CA GLY A 98 0.30 -7.94 3.60
C GLY A 98 0.01 -6.46 3.36
N ILE A 99 1.02 -5.58 3.41
CA ILE A 99 0.88 -4.16 3.05
C ILE A 99 0.54 -4.01 1.56
N VAL A 100 1.23 -4.72 0.66
CA VAL A 100 0.92 -4.74 -0.77
C VAL A 100 -0.53 -5.16 -1.02
N ASN A 101 -1.02 -6.15 -0.28
CA ASN A 101 -2.39 -6.61 -0.35
C ASN A 101 -3.39 -5.57 0.19
N LEU A 102 -3.08 -4.86 1.27
CA LEU A 102 -3.91 -3.74 1.75
C LEU A 102 -4.06 -2.69 0.65
N LEU A 103 -2.93 -2.21 0.11
CA LEU A 103 -2.89 -1.17 -0.92
C LEU A 103 -3.65 -1.59 -2.19
N SER A 104 -3.40 -2.80 -2.68
CA SER A 104 -4.03 -3.33 -3.90
C SER A 104 -5.56 -3.50 -3.79
N ASN A 105 -6.10 -3.53 -2.57
CA ASN A 105 -7.52 -3.71 -2.31
C ASN A 105 -8.22 -2.45 -1.78
N ILE A 106 -7.56 -1.28 -1.80
CA ILE A 106 -8.19 0.01 -1.56
C ILE A 106 -8.92 0.45 -2.86
N PRO A 107 -10.24 0.71 -2.81
CA PRO A 107 -10.97 1.19 -3.98
C PRO A 107 -10.41 2.53 -4.48
N SER A 108 -10.31 2.66 -5.80
CA SER A 108 -9.90 3.89 -6.50
C SER A 108 -8.47 4.37 -6.20
N LEU A 109 -7.65 3.61 -5.48
CA LEU A 109 -6.24 3.94 -5.28
C LEU A 109 -5.43 3.56 -6.53
N ASP A 110 -4.92 4.56 -7.24
CA ASP A 110 -3.85 4.38 -8.22
C ASP A 110 -2.51 4.50 -7.50
N TRP A 111 -1.71 3.44 -7.45
CA TRP A 111 -0.43 3.45 -6.74
C TRP A 111 0.65 2.66 -7.46
N GLN A 112 1.90 3.04 -7.21
CA GLN A 112 3.08 2.36 -7.72
C GLN A 112 4.01 1.98 -6.57
N ASN A 113 4.52 0.75 -6.62
CA ASN A 113 5.48 0.25 -5.65
C ASN A 113 6.92 0.64 -6.04
N HIS A 114 7.61 1.35 -5.16
CA HIS A 114 9.01 1.76 -5.30
C HIS A 114 9.97 1.00 -4.36
N SER A 115 9.48 0.04 -3.58
CA SER A 115 10.33 -0.79 -2.71
C SER A 115 11.29 -1.70 -3.50
N VAL A 116 12.24 -2.30 -2.79
CA VAL A 116 13.11 -3.38 -3.32
C VAL A 116 12.54 -4.71 -2.87
N PRO A 117 11.88 -5.49 -3.75
CA PRO A 117 11.08 -6.65 -3.35
C PRO A 117 11.92 -7.87 -2.91
N GLU A 118 13.19 -7.97 -3.30
CA GLU A 118 14.04 -9.11 -2.93
C GLU A 118 15.48 -8.70 -2.62
N GLU A 119 16.04 -9.27 -1.55
CA GLU A 119 17.45 -9.11 -1.14
C GLU A 119 18.43 -9.56 -2.23
N LYS A 120 18.07 -10.56 -3.03
CA LYS A 120 18.93 -11.07 -4.12
C LYS A 120 19.21 -10.03 -5.21
N GLU A 121 18.36 -9.00 -5.32
CA GLU A 121 18.64 -7.86 -6.21
C GLU A 121 19.88 -7.06 -5.74
N LEU A 122 20.38 -7.35 -4.54
CA LEU A 122 21.42 -6.62 -3.83
C LEU A 122 22.62 -7.48 -3.40
N GLU A 123 22.60 -8.79 -3.64
CA GLU A 123 23.68 -9.72 -3.28
C GLU A 123 25.03 -9.41 -3.98
N THR A 124 25.03 -8.51 -4.97
CA THR A 124 26.23 -8.12 -5.73
C THR A 124 26.64 -6.65 -5.57
N VAL A 125 26.02 -5.89 -4.67
CA VAL A 125 26.31 -4.45 -4.50
C VAL A 125 26.96 -4.17 -3.14
N THR A 126 27.81 -3.15 -3.09
CA THR A 126 28.33 -2.61 -1.84
C THR A 126 27.22 -1.92 -1.03
N ASN A 127 27.41 -1.75 0.28
CA ASN A 127 26.45 -1.02 1.13
C ASN A 127 26.18 0.41 0.61
N GLU A 128 27.19 1.08 0.03
CA GLU A 128 27.05 2.42 -0.55
C GLU A 128 26.18 2.41 -1.81
N GLU A 129 26.39 1.43 -2.70
CA GLU A 129 25.56 1.27 -3.90
C GLU A 129 24.12 0.92 -3.57
N LEU A 130 23.91 0.05 -2.57
CA LEU A 130 22.60 -0.27 -2.03
C LEU A 130 21.91 0.98 -1.48
N GLU A 131 22.57 1.73 -0.60
CA GLU A 131 22.04 2.96 -0.05
C GLU A 131 21.66 3.97 -1.15
N ASN A 132 22.53 4.16 -2.15
CA ASN A 132 22.24 5.03 -3.28
C ASN A 132 21.02 4.54 -4.09
N GLY A 133 20.87 3.22 -4.27
CA GLY A 133 19.71 2.60 -4.90
C GLY A 133 18.41 2.87 -4.13
N LEU A 134 18.41 2.63 -2.81
CA LEU A 134 17.28 2.90 -1.92
C LEU A 134 16.90 4.38 -1.97
N ARG A 135 17.89 5.27 -1.87
CA ARG A 135 17.69 6.73 -1.92
C ARG A 135 17.09 7.18 -3.24
N ASN A 136 17.52 6.61 -4.37
CA ASN A 136 16.96 6.94 -5.68
C ASN A 136 15.50 6.50 -5.82
N ARG A 137 15.15 5.31 -5.32
CA ARG A 137 13.77 4.83 -5.30
C ARG A 137 12.89 5.69 -4.40
N MET A 138 13.35 5.97 -3.19
CA MET A 138 12.63 6.78 -2.21
C MET A 138 12.45 8.24 -2.65
N ARG A 139 13.38 8.80 -3.43
CA ARG A 139 13.19 10.12 -4.07
C ARG A 139 11.95 10.19 -4.95
N ASN A 140 11.65 9.11 -5.67
CA ASN A 140 10.48 9.00 -6.55
C ASN A 140 9.19 8.62 -5.79
N ALA A 141 9.31 8.16 -4.55
CA ALA A 141 8.17 7.92 -3.67
C ALA A 141 7.63 9.22 -3.08
N SER A 142 6.32 9.30 -2.90
CA SER A 142 5.64 10.38 -2.18
C SER A 142 5.61 10.12 -0.68
N VAL A 143 5.54 8.84 -0.27
CA VAL A 143 5.39 8.40 1.11
C VAL A 143 6.14 7.09 1.35
N VAL A 144 6.65 6.93 2.56
CA VAL A 144 7.23 5.69 3.06
C VAL A 144 6.23 5.00 3.99
N ILE A 145 5.96 3.73 3.74
CA ILE A 145 5.14 2.89 4.61
C ILE A 145 6.05 1.83 5.25
N THR A 146 5.95 1.66 6.56
CA THR A 146 6.76 0.69 7.31
C THR A 146 5.86 -0.19 8.18
N SER A 147 6.17 -1.49 8.28
CA SER A 147 5.47 -2.36 9.22
C SER A 147 5.99 -2.11 10.65
N ALA A 148 5.09 -1.77 11.57
CA ALA A 148 5.41 -1.41 12.94
C ALA A 148 5.33 -2.60 13.92
N GLY A 149 5.51 -3.83 13.42
CA GLY A 149 5.46 -5.02 14.26
C GLY A 149 6.64 -5.13 15.24
N MET A 150 6.38 -5.53 16.48
CA MET A 150 7.41 -5.97 17.41
C MET A 150 7.94 -7.33 16.98
N TYR A 151 8.97 -7.32 16.14
CA TYR A 151 9.70 -8.52 15.77
C TYR A 151 10.94 -8.71 16.65
N GLY A 152 11.49 -9.92 16.68
CA GLY A 152 12.80 -10.16 17.31
C GLY A 152 13.88 -9.30 16.67
N SER A 153 14.99 -9.03 17.37
CA SER A 153 16.11 -8.21 16.85
C SER A 153 16.71 -8.69 15.53
N GLU A 154 16.44 -9.94 15.14
CA GLU A 154 16.82 -10.55 13.87
C GLU A 154 15.94 -10.17 12.67
N ALA A 155 14.78 -9.58 12.94
CA ALA A 155 13.76 -9.24 11.95
C ALA A 155 13.79 -7.78 11.54
N TYR A 156 14.35 -6.94 12.38
CA TYR A 156 14.82 -5.63 11.97
C TYR A 156 16.17 -5.82 11.32
N SER A 157 16.18 -5.92 9.98
CA SER A 157 17.43 -5.77 9.24
C SER A 157 18.02 -4.41 9.62
N THR A 158 19.35 -4.29 9.61
CA THR A 158 20.02 -2.99 9.76
C THR A 158 19.55 -1.95 8.74
N TRP A 159 18.82 -2.37 7.70
CA TRP A 159 18.32 -1.52 6.65
C TRP A 159 17.03 -0.77 7.01
N ILE A 160 16.12 -1.30 7.82
CA ILE A 160 14.89 -0.55 8.15
C ILE A 160 15.21 0.77 8.86
N PRO A 161 16.05 0.81 9.92
CA PRO A 161 16.46 2.09 10.50
C PRO A 161 17.13 3.01 9.47
N ARG A 162 17.97 2.47 8.57
CA ARG A 162 18.62 3.26 7.53
C ARG A 162 17.62 3.82 6.50
N GLU A 163 16.59 3.06 6.15
CA GLU A 163 15.52 3.52 5.25
C GLU A 163 14.72 4.66 5.88
N HIS A 164 14.44 4.60 7.18
CA HIS A 164 13.80 5.70 7.92
C HIS A 164 14.70 6.95 7.93
N GLU A 165 16.00 6.81 8.21
CA GLU A 165 16.94 7.94 8.14
C GLU A 165 16.98 8.57 6.74
N ILE A 166 16.99 7.76 5.68
CA ILE A 166 16.95 8.27 4.29
C ILE A 166 15.63 9.01 4.03
N ALA A 167 14.51 8.52 4.56
CA ALA A 167 13.21 9.17 4.42
C ALA A 167 13.21 10.55 5.09
N GLU A 168 13.70 10.64 6.33
CA GLU A 168 13.88 11.89 7.07
C GLU A 168 14.81 12.86 6.32
N GLU A 169 15.97 12.38 5.84
CA GLU A 169 16.94 13.16 5.05
C GLU A 169 16.31 13.70 3.74
N LEU A 170 15.36 12.97 3.15
CA LEU A 170 14.63 13.35 1.94
C LEU A 170 13.33 14.13 2.22
N GLY A 171 12.97 14.33 3.49
CA GLY A 171 11.70 14.94 3.89
C GLY A 171 10.48 14.15 3.40
N LYS A 172 10.58 12.82 3.36
CA LYS A 172 9.47 11.93 2.98
C LYS A 172 8.71 11.53 4.24
N PRO A 173 7.38 11.65 4.26
CA PRO A 173 6.60 11.24 5.40
C PRO A 173 6.64 9.72 5.58
N ILE A 174 6.67 9.29 6.83
CA ILE A 174 6.73 7.89 7.26
C ILE A 174 5.42 7.53 7.94
N VAL A 175 4.69 6.58 7.35
CA VAL A 175 3.46 6.00 7.90
C VAL A 175 3.73 4.59 8.43
N ALA A 176 3.60 4.42 9.74
CA ALA A 176 3.77 3.15 10.42
C ALA A 176 2.45 2.36 10.44
N VAL A 177 2.44 1.13 9.92
CA VAL A 177 1.27 0.24 9.93
C VAL A 177 1.44 -0.79 11.05
N LYS A 178 0.63 -0.68 12.08
CA LYS A 178 0.70 -1.53 13.27
C LYS A 178 -0.11 -2.82 13.09
N PRO A 179 0.53 -4.00 13.15
CA PRO A 179 -0.18 -5.29 13.05
C PRO A 179 -1.25 -5.46 14.13
N GLU A 180 -2.34 -6.14 13.78
CA GLU A 180 -3.45 -6.38 14.70
C GLU A 180 -3.01 -7.15 15.95
N GLY A 181 -3.59 -6.81 17.10
CA GLY A 181 -3.33 -7.48 18.38
C GLY A 181 -2.01 -7.11 19.06
N GLN A 182 -1.14 -6.33 18.40
CA GLN A 182 0.07 -5.82 19.04
C GLN A 182 -0.23 -4.61 19.92
N LYS A 183 0.35 -4.58 21.13
CA LYS A 183 0.18 -3.45 22.06
C LYS A 183 1.21 -2.36 21.82
N ASN A 184 2.46 -2.76 21.60
CA ASN A 184 3.60 -1.87 21.43
C ASN A 184 4.15 -1.99 20.02
N ILE A 185 4.84 -0.95 19.56
CA ILE A 185 5.67 -0.94 18.36
C ILE A 185 7.12 -0.63 18.78
N PRO A 186 8.14 -0.87 17.92
CA PRO A 186 9.51 -0.51 18.27
C PRO A 186 9.66 0.99 18.46
N GLY A 187 10.36 1.40 19.53
CA GLY A 187 10.50 2.82 19.89
C GLY A 187 11.11 3.68 18.76
N TYR A 188 12.05 3.15 17.99
CA TYR A 188 12.63 3.90 16.87
C TYR A 188 11.61 4.18 15.74
N ILE A 189 10.62 3.29 15.52
CA ILE A 189 9.53 3.54 14.57
C ILE A 189 8.57 4.57 15.16
N GLU A 190 8.26 4.46 16.46
CA GLU A 190 7.42 5.43 17.17
C GLU A 190 8.03 6.85 17.14
N GLU A 191 9.35 6.96 17.19
CA GLU A 191 10.07 8.25 17.14
C GLU A 191 10.17 8.86 15.74
N SER A 192 10.27 8.02 14.69
CA SER A 192 10.48 8.48 13.31
C SER A 192 9.19 8.57 12.48
N ALA A 193 8.12 7.86 12.85
CA ALA A 193 6.88 7.88 12.09
C ALA A 193 6.10 9.18 12.30
N ASP A 194 5.64 9.80 11.21
CA ASP A 194 4.73 10.94 11.25
C ASP A 194 3.32 10.52 11.69
N GLU A 195 2.91 9.30 11.33
CA GLU A 195 1.62 8.73 11.70
C GLU A 195 1.73 7.23 11.95
N THR A 196 1.02 6.73 12.97
CA THR A 196 0.86 5.29 13.21
C THR A 196 -0.60 4.88 13.03
N VAL A 197 -0.86 4.03 12.04
CA VAL A 197 -2.20 3.54 11.70
C VAL A 197 -2.39 2.05 12.02
N GLY A 198 -3.63 1.63 12.16
CA GLY A 198 -3.99 0.21 12.26
C GLY A 198 -3.79 -0.53 10.93
N TRP A 199 -3.62 -1.85 11.02
CA TRP A 199 -3.53 -2.76 9.86
C TRP A 199 -4.86 -2.94 9.13
N THR A 200 -5.42 -1.85 8.59
CA THR A 200 -6.67 -1.89 7.82
C THR A 200 -6.59 -1.01 6.59
N ARG A 201 -7.41 -1.34 5.58
CA ARG A 201 -7.48 -0.56 4.34
C ARG A 201 -7.96 0.86 4.56
N ALA A 202 -8.91 1.05 5.49
CA ALA A 202 -9.48 2.37 5.74
C ALA A 202 -8.45 3.31 6.36
N SER A 203 -7.70 2.83 7.37
CA SER A 203 -6.69 3.63 8.06
C SER A 203 -5.49 3.92 7.16
N VAL A 204 -5.04 2.95 6.36
CA VAL A 204 -3.99 3.17 5.36
C VAL A 204 -4.44 4.14 4.27
N ALA A 205 -5.65 4.00 3.72
CA ALA A 205 -6.17 4.93 2.72
C ALA A 205 -6.27 6.36 3.25
N GLN A 206 -6.70 6.52 4.51
CA GLN A 206 -6.76 7.83 5.14
C GLN A 206 -5.37 8.45 5.27
N ALA A 207 -4.39 7.69 5.76
CA ALA A 207 -3.02 8.19 5.89
C ALA A 207 -2.41 8.56 4.52
N LEU A 208 -2.65 7.76 3.48
CA LEU A 208 -2.22 8.11 2.12
C LEU A 208 -2.82 9.44 1.65
N GLY A 209 -4.11 9.69 1.88
CA GLY A 209 -4.74 10.97 1.52
C GLY A 209 -4.22 12.17 2.31
N GLU A 210 -3.60 11.96 3.48
CA GLU A 210 -3.11 13.04 4.34
C GLU A 210 -1.60 13.31 4.15
N TYR A 211 -0.82 12.28 3.84
CA TYR A 211 0.65 12.35 3.82
C TYR A 211 1.28 12.19 2.42
N ALA A 212 0.54 11.78 1.39
CA ALA A 212 1.08 11.52 0.04
C ALA A 212 0.43 12.40 -1.04
#